data_AF-A0A7Y4RLN3-F1
#
_entry.id   AF-A0A7Y4RLN3-F1
#
_cell.length_a   1.000
_cell.length_b   1.000
_cell.length_c   1.000
_cell.angle_alpha   90.00
_cell.angle_beta   90.00
_cell.angle_gamma   90.00
#
_symmetry.space_group_name_H-M   'P 1'
#
loop_
_entity.id
_entity.type
_entity.pdbx_description
1 polymer ?
#
loop_
_entity_poly.entity_id
_entity_poly.type
_entity_poly.pdbx_seq_one_letter_code
_entity_poly.pdbx_strand_id
1 'polypeptide(L)'
;MRLTAGTPATLDVPYLSQSVLLCGGAALAMVERWWGRRGVYSEDFANLVKPALGGILTTDLAAAAVARGWDARVFHGPPDLVRQYLTEGVPVVALIQVARNRFHYVVVVGWGAGRVTFHDPAGAPFTSVDEAMFLTRWAAADRWAMALRPAPDPTSGPPVAPANWAPPDPMPCAPWLDHALDAVAARQLDDASRLLSLAGRNCPWEPLVLRELAGVRFKQGRHVEAIPLAAEYLSLVPGDRHGWQLLASSRYLTGDENGALDAWNRAGRPTIDLVRIDGTREVRFQRIAAAISLPHGAVLTRSRLALARRRVSDVPALRWSAVDYQPVAGGVVEVRVAVVERPGMEPAWLLAASNAVRALAQNEVGLEVASPLGTGELWKAAWRWQSARSRASVQLDLPANLGFPGVVHVEGAREQFRFAPDPSGAAAAAEARRFASLGFSAWAAGFLRSSAAQAL
;
A
#
# COMPACT_ATOMS: atom_id res chain seq x y z
N MET A 1 -17.87 38.70 -2.52
CA MET A 1 -16.84 37.83 -3.12
C MET A 1 -17.54 36.58 -3.62
N ARG A 2 -17.71 36.44 -4.94
CA ARG A 2 -18.43 35.32 -5.58
C ARG A 2 -17.63 34.04 -5.35
N LEU A 3 -18.28 33.01 -4.81
CA LEU A 3 -17.75 31.65 -4.75
C LEU A 3 -17.51 31.17 -6.19
N THR A 4 -16.25 31.02 -6.56
CA THR A 4 -15.85 30.31 -7.78
C THR A 4 -16.26 28.84 -7.64
N ALA A 5 -16.86 28.29 -8.70
CA ALA A 5 -17.31 26.90 -8.79
C ALA A 5 -16.22 25.93 -8.30
N GLY A 6 -16.57 25.12 -7.29
CA GLY A 6 -15.67 24.14 -6.69
C GLY A 6 -15.28 23.06 -7.68
N THR A 7 -14.01 22.66 -7.64
CA THR A 7 -13.51 21.43 -8.26
C THR A 7 -14.45 20.27 -7.92
N PRO A 8 -14.91 19.45 -8.88
CA PRO A 8 -15.79 18.33 -8.58
C PRO A 8 -15.09 17.42 -7.56
N ALA A 9 -15.76 17.16 -6.43
CA ALA A 9 -15.22 16.37 -5.33
C ALA A 9 -15.04 14.92 -5.78
N THR A 10 -13.81 14.42 -5.75
CA THR A 10 -13.49 13.00 -5.93
C THR A 10 -13.51 12.32 -4.57
N LEU A 11 -14.24 11.22 -4.44
CA LEU A 11 -14.30 10.41 -3.21
C LEU A 11 -13.00 9.62 -3.01
N ASP A 12 -12.40 9.65 -1.82
CA ASP A 12 -11.20 8.87 -1.47
C ASP A 12 -11.58 7.43 -1.05
N VAL A 13 -12.14 6.67 -1.99
CA VAL A 13 -12.53 5.27 -1.75
C VAL A 13 -11.26 4.40 -1.59
N PRO A 14 -11.21 3.49 -0.61
CA PRO A 14 -10.09 2.55 -0.49
C PRO A 14 -9.97 1.68 -1.75
N TYR A 15 -8.77 1.60 -2.32
CA TYR A 15 -8.53 0.80 -3.52
C TYR A 15 -8.13 -0.65 -3.19
N LEU A 16 -8.73 -1.61 -3.89
CA LEU A 16 -8.34 -3.02 -3.89
C LEU A 16 -8.17 -3.49 -5.33
N SER A 17 -7.00 -4.05 -5.64
CA SER A 17 -6.80 -4.75 -6.91
C SER A 17 -7.54 -6.08 -6.90
N GLN A 18 -8.05 -6.50 -8.04
CA GLN A 18 -8.63 -7.83 -8.19
C GLN A 18 -7.56 -8.91 -8.34
N SER A 19 -7.89 -10.10 -7.87
CA SER A 19 -7.36 -11.36 -8.42
C SER A 19 -8.13 -11.76 -9.71
N VAL A 20 -7.68 -12.82 -10.39
CA VAL A 20 -8.25 -13.27 -11.68
C VAL A 20 -9.78 -13.46 -11.58
N LEU A 21 -10.54 -12.84 -12.50
CA LEU A 21 -12.01 -12.86 -12.58
C LEU A 21 -12.79 -12.21 -11.41
N LEU A 22 -12.11 -11.55 -10.47
CA LEU A 22 -12.71 -10.96 -9.27
C LEU A 22 -12.98 -9.44 -9.33
N CYS A 23 -13.17 -8.85 -10.52
CA CYS A 23 -13.40 -7.40 -10.63
C CYS A 23 -14.66 -6.95 -9.87
N GLY A 24 -15.73 -7.75 -9.90
CA GLY A 24 -16.95 -7.49 -9.12
C GLY A 24 -16.72 -7.57 -7.61
N GLY A 25 -16.02 -8.61 -7.14
CA GLY A 25 -15.69 -8.79 -5.73
C GLY A 25 -14.79 -7.68 -5.19
N ALA A 26 -13.78 -7.27 -5.97
CA ALA A 26 -12.95 -6.12 -5.64
C ALA A 26 -13.78 -4.82 -5.59
N ALA A 27 -14.66 -4.59 -6.57
CA ALA A 27 -15.51 -3.40 -6.59
C ALA A 27 -16.45 -3.32 -5.38
N LEU A 28 -17.10 -4.44 -5.04
CA LEU A 28 -17.96 -4.52 -3.86
C LEU A 28 -17.15 -4.31 -2.58
N ALA A 29 -16.01 -4.99 -2.41
CA ALA A 29 -15.13 -4.82 -1.26
C ALA A 29 -14.69 -3.35 -1.07
N MET A 30 -14.31 -2.65 -2.15
CA MET A 30 -13.95 -1.22 -2.08
C MET A 30 -15.10 -0.36 -1.53
N VAL A 31 -16.34 -0.60 -2.00
CA VAL A 31 -17.51 0.16 -1.53
C VAL A 31 -17.90 -0.23 -0.09
N GLU A 32 -17.76 -1.49 0.32
CA GLU A 32 -17.96 -1.88 1.73
C GLU A 32 -16.95 -1.20 2.66
N ARG A 33 -15.70 -1.08 2.20
CA ARG A 33 -14.63 -0.40 2.95
C ARG A 33 -14.81 1.11 3.00
N TRP A 34 -15.38 1.73 1.96
CA TRP A 34 -15.79 3.14 1.99
C TRP A 34 -16.75 3.43 3.16
N TRP A 35 -17.68 2.51 3.40
CA TRP A 35 -18.62 2.59 4.53
C TRP A 35 -18.06 2.11 5.87
N GLY A 36 -16.76 1.85 5.95
CA GLY A 36 -16.05 1.54 7.20
C GLY A 36 -15.92 0.05 7.53
N ARG A 37 -16.39 -0.86 6.67
CA ARG A 37 -16.14 -2.30 6.89
C ARG A 37 -14.66 -2.61 6.72
N ARG A 38 -14.09 -3.43 7.60
CA ARG A 38 -12.67 -3.83 7.56
C ARG A 38 -12.51 -5.33 7.35
N GLY A 39 -11.33 -5.75 6.92
CA GLY A 39 -11.03 -7.17 6.68
C GLY A 39 -11.87 -7.80 5.56
N VAL A 40 -12.36 -6.98 4.62
CA VAL A 40 -13.05 -7.44 3.40
C VAL A 40 -12.11 -7.28 2.21
N TYR A 41 -12.00 -8.34 1.42
CA TYR A 41 -11.10 -8.47 0.28
C TYR A 41 -11.83 -8.98 -0.96
N SER A 42 -11.18 -8.91 -2.12
CA SER A 42 -11.76 -9.40 -3.37
C SER A 42 -12.01 -10.92 -3.33
N GLU A 43 -11.14 -11.63 -2.62
CA GLU A 43 -11.11 -13.08 -2.45
C GLU A 43 -12.31 -13.61 -1.66
N ASP A 44 -12.92 -12.78 -0.80
CA ASP A 44 -14.12 -13.16 -0.04
C ASP A 44 -15.33 -13.44 -0.94
N PHE A 45 -15.26 -13.04 -2.21
CA PHE A 45 -16.28 -13.23 -3.23
C PHE A 45 -15.90 -14.30 -4.26
N ALA A 46 -14.82 -15.06 -4.03
CA ALA A 46 -14.32 -16.10 -4.95
C ALA A 46 -15.37 -17.18 -5.25
N ASN A 47 -16.23 -17.49 -4.28
CA ASN A 47 -17.33 -18.45 -4.44
C ASN A 47 -18.42 -17.98 -5.42
N LEU A 48 -18.47 -16.69 -5.77
CA LEU A 48 -19.42 -16.14 -6.73
C LEU A 48 -18.92 -16.18 -8.18
N VAL A 49 -17.64 -16.49 -8.38
CA VAL A 49 -17.04 -16.49 -9.72
C VAL A 49 -17.62 -17.62 -10.55
N LYS A 50 -18.09 -17.28 -11.75
CA LYS A 50 -18.54 -18.22 -12.79
C LYS A 50 -17.53 -18.15 -13.95
N PRO A 51 -16.50 -19.03 -13.98
CA PRO A 51 -15.43 -18.94 -14.98
C PRO A 51 -15.92 -18.98 -16.43
N ALA A 52 -16.93 -19.83 -16.70
CA ALA A 52 -17.56 -19.94 -18.02
C ALA A 52 -18.23 -18.65 -18.50
N LEU A 53 -18.59 -17.75 -17.57
CA LEU A 53 -19.22 -16.46 -17.83
C LEU A 53 -18.26 -15.29 -17.66
N GLY A 54 -16.97 -15.57 -17.43
CA GLY A 54 -15.91 -14.56 -17.36
C GLY A 54 -15.93 -13.70 -16.10
N GLY A 55 -16.58 -14.12 -15.01
CA GLY A 55 -16.57 -13.37 -13.75
C GLY A 55 -17.80 -13.59 -12.86
N ILE A 56 -18.16 -12.57 -12.09
CA ILE A 56 -19.33 -12.53 -11.21
C ILE A 56 -20.48 -11.84 -11.96
N LEU A 57 -21.67 -12.45 -12.00
CA LEU A 57 -22.85 -11.85 -12.63
C LEU A 57 -23.37 -10.66 -11.80
N THR A 58 -23.98 -9.69 -12.47
CA THR A 58 -24.54 -8.48 -11.83
C THR A 58 -25.58 -8.82 -10.78
N THR A 59 -26.39 -9.86 -11.05
CA THR A 59 -27.40 -10.39 -10.13
C THR A 59 -26.78 -11.02 -8.89
N ASP A 60 -25.71 -11.81 -9.06
CA ASP A 60 -25.02 -12.48 -7.96
C ASP A 60 -24.29 -11.47 -7.08
N LEU A 61 -23.69 -10.44 -7.69
CA LEU A 61 -23.01 -9.35 -6.98
C LEU A 61 -24.00 -8.54 -6.13
N ALA A 62 -25.15 -8.17 -6.69
CA ALA A 62 -26.20 -7.45 -5.97
C ALA A 62 -26.80 -8.31 -4.84
N ALA A 63 -27.07 -9.59 -5.10
CA ALA A 63 -27.56 -10.51 -4.07
C ALA A 63 -26.55 -10.68 -2.93
N ALA A 64 -25.26 -10.75 -3.24
CA ALA A 64 -24.20 -10.83 -2.23
C ALA A 64 -24.13 -9.57 -1.37
N ALA A 65 -24.30 -8.37 -1.95
CA ALA A 65 -24.36 -7.13 -1.19
C ALA A 65 -25.55 -7.13 -0.20
N VAL A 66 -26.75 -7.52 -0.67
CA VAL A 66 -27.94 -7.61 0.19
C VAL A 66 -27.75 -8.65 1.30
N ALA A 67 -27.23 -9.84 0.97
CA ALA A 67 -26.97 -10.90 1.94
C ALA A 67 -25.97 -10.49 3.03
N ARG A 68 -25.11 -9.51 2.74
CA ARG A 68 -24.12 -8.93 3.66
C ARG A 68 -24.64 -7.73 4.46
N GLY A 69 -25.94 -7.41 4.32
CA GLY A 69 -26.64 -6.39 5.11
C GLY A 69 -26.61 -4.99 4.53
N TRP A 70 -26.40 -4.82 3.22
CA TRP A 70 -26.38 -3.51 2.57
C TRP A 70 -27.71 -3.17 1.88
N ASP A 71 -28.11 -1.88 1.91
CA ASP A 71 -29.11 -1.34 0.97
C ASP A 71 -28.44 -1.18 -0.40
N ALA A 72 -28.50 -2.25 -1.21
CA ALA A 72 -27.93 -2.29 -2.55
C ALA A 72 -28.99 -1.91 -3.59
N ARG A 73 -28.78 -0.79 -4.27
CA ARG A 73 -29.68 -0.29 -5.32
C ARG A 73 -29.02 -0.45 -6.68
N VAL A 74 -29.49 -1.43 -7.44
CA VAL A 74 -29.15 -1.59 -8.86
C VAL A 74 -30.01 -0.65 -9.68
N PHE A 75 -29.41 0.03 -10.65
CA PHE A 75 -30.11 0.89 -11.58
C PHE A 75 -29.46 0.86 -12.96
N HIS A 76 -30.26 1.19 -13.97
CA HIS A 76 -29.87 1.39 -15.35
C HIS A 76 -30.26 2.81 -15.71
N GLY A 77 -29.29 3.74 -15.73
CA GLY A 77 -29.61 5.15 -15.54
C GLY A 77 -28.75 6.14 -16.30
N PRO A 78 -29.21 7.40 -16.39
CA PRO A 78 -28.43 8.47 -16.97
C PRO A 78 -27.24 8.84 -16.06
N PRO A 79 -26.22 9.53 -16.61
CA PRO A 79 -25.07 10.01 -15.85
C PRO A 79 -25.42 10.89 -14.65
N ASP A 80 -26.50 11.65 -14.74
CA ASP A 80 -26.93 12.57 -13.68
C ASP A 80 -27.27 11.86 -12.38
N LEU A 81 -27.80 10.63 -12.46
CA LEU A 81 -28.06 9.82 -11.26
C LEU A 81 -26.75 9.40 -10.58
N VAL A 82 -25.72 9.06 -11.37
CA VAL A 82 -24.39 8.75 -10.82
C VAL A 82 -23.78 9.99 -10.17
N ARG A 83 -23.87 11.16 -10.83
CA ARG A 83 -23.40 12.44 -10.26
C ARG A 83 -24.11 12.79 -8.95
N GLN A 84 -25.41 12.52 -8.86
CA GLN A 84 -26.17 12.69 -7.62
C GLN A 84 -25.61 11.82 -6.50
N TYR A 85 -25.45 10.51 -6.73
CA TYR A 85 -24.85 9.61 -5.73
C TYR A 85 -23.46 10.09 -5.28
N LEU A 86 -22.61 10.51 -6.22
CA LEU A 86 -21.27 11.03 -5.89
C LEU A 86 -21.34 12.31 -5.05
N THR A 87 -22.27 13.21 -5.33
CA THR A 87 -22.50 14.44 -4.55
C THR A 87 -22.96 14.12 -3.12
N GLU A 88 -23.71 13.03 -2.95
CA GLU A 88 -24.14 12.51 -1.66
C GLU A 88 -23.06 11.68 -0.95
N GLY A 89 -21.84 11.58 -1.50
CA GLY A 89 -20.75 10.80 -0.91
C GLY A 89 -20.89 9.28 -1.10
N VAL A 90 -21.67 8.84 -2.09
CA VAL A 90 -21.93 7.43 -2.38
C VAL A 90 -21.16 7.02 -3.65
N PRO A 91 -20.11 6.20 -3.56
CA PRO A 91 -19.45 5.67 -4.74
C PRO A 91 -20.34 4.65 -5.46
N VAL A 92 -20.18 4.56 -6.77
CA VAL A 92 -21.06 3.76 -7.63
C VAL A 92 -20.26 2.67 -8.32
N VAL A 93 -20.66 1.41 -8.15
CA VAL A 93 -20.14 0.30 -8.94
C VAL A 93 -20.78 0.38 -10.33
N ALA A 94 -20.00 0.37 -11.40
CA ALA A 94 -20.48 0.38 -12.78
C ALA A 94 -19.90 -0.79 -13.57
N LEU A 95 -20.67 -1.33 -14.52
CA LEU A 95 -20.19 -2.35 -15.45
C LEU A 95 -19.86 -1.69 -16.78
N ILE A 96 -18.65 -1.82 -17.29
CA ILE A 96 -18.23 -1.24 -18.57
C ILE A 96 -17.75 -2.32 -19.54
N GLN A 97 -17.94 -2.11 -20.84
CA GLN A 97 -17.37 -2.98 -21.86
C GLN A 97 -15.91 -2.60 -22.14
N VAL A 98 -15.02 -3.60 -22.09
CA VAL A 98 -13.56 -3.43 -22.34
C VAL A 98 -13.08 -4.18 -23.59
N ALA A 99 -13.86 -5.13 -24.11
CA ALA A 99 -13.71 -5.73 -25.43
C ALA A 99 -15.06 -6.35 -25.85
N ARG A 100 -15.15 -6.84 -27.09
CA ARG A 100 -16.34 -7.56 -27.57
C ARG A 100 -16.68 -8.70 -26.62
N ASN A 101 -17.90 -8.69 -26.08
CA ASN A 101 -18.40 -9.65 -25.08
C ASN A 101 -17.57 -9.77 -23.79
N ARG A 102 -16.74 -8.76 -23.47
CA ARG A 102 -15.96 -8.71 -22.24
C ARG A 102 -16.31 -7.45 -21.46
N PHE A 103 -16.88 -7.67 -20.28
CA PHE A 103 -17.32 -6.64 -19.36
C PHE A 103 -16.46 -6.62 -18.11
N HIS A 104 -16.43 -5.47 -17.44
CA HIS A 104 -15.53 -5.21 -16.33
C HIS A 104 -16.19 -4.27 -15.32
N TYR A 105 -16.12 -4.63 -14.03
CA TYR A 105 -16.63 -3.77 -12.96
C TYR A 105 -15.58 -2.73 -12.58
N VAL A 106 -16.03 -1.49 -12.41
CA VAL A 106 -15.24 -0.35 -11.92
C VAL A 106 -16.02 0.35 -10.81
N VAL A 107 -15.33 1.11 -9.96
CA VAL A 107 -15.98 1.94 -8.93
C VAL A 107 -15.81 3.41 -9.30
N VAL A 108 -16.87 4.07 -9.71
CA VAL A 108 -16.88 5.50 -10.02
C VAL A 108 -16.79 6.29 -8.72
N VAL A 109 -15.80 7.18 -8.66
CA VAL A 109 -15.47 7.99 -7.48
C VAL A 109 -15.50 9.49 -7.76
N GLY A 110 -15.58 9.90 -9.02
CA GLY A 110 -15.73 11.30 -9.40
C GLY A 110 -16.26 11.44 -10.82
N TRP A 111 -17.09 12.44 -11.06
CA TRP A 111 -17.63 12.74 -12.38
C TRP A 111 -17.81 14.25 -12.52
N GLY A 112 -16.98 14.88 -13.34
CA GLY A 112 -17.02 16.32 -13.54
C GLY A 112 -15.93 16.82 -14.48
N ALA A 113 -16.04 18.09 -14.90
CA ALA A 113 -15.10 18.71 -15.85
C ALA A 113 -14.89 17.88 -17.14
N GLY A 114 -15.95 17.23 -17.65
CA GLY A 114 -15.91 16.40 -18.85
C GLY A 114 -15.14 15.08 -18.71
N ARG A 115 -14.79 14.68 -17.48
CA ARG A 115 -14.08 13.44 -17.18
C ARG A 115 -14.82 12.58 -16.16
N VAL A 116 -14.60 11.28 -16.23
CA VAL A 116 -15.05 10.29 -15.24
C VAL A 116 -13.82 9.68 -14.59
N THR A 117 -13.78 9.71 -13.26
CA THR A 117 -12.71 9.14 -12.44
C THR A 117 -13.25 7.92 -11.71
N PHE A 118 -12.57 6.78 -11.85
CA PHE A 118 -12.97 5.51 -11.25
C PHE A 118 -11.76 4.69 -10.78
N HIS A 119 -11.98 3.78 -9.84
CA HIS A 119 -11.07 2.69 -9.55
C HIS A 119 -11.28 1.56 -10.55
N ASP A 120 -10.20 1.17 -11.22
CA ASP A 120 -10.15 -0.02 -12.06
C ASP A 120 -9.45 -1.14 -11.27
N PRO A 121 -10.16 -2.17 -10.78
CA PRO A 121 -9.55 -3.27 -10.03
C PRO A 121 -8.41 -4.00 -10.76
N ALA A 122 -8.40 -3.99 -12.10
CA ALA A 122 -7.36 -4.63 -12.92
C ALA A 122 -6.16 -3.71 -13.18
N GLY A 123 -6.35 -2.40 -13.04
CA GLY A 123 -5.44 -1.38 -13.52
C GLY A 123 -4.81 -0.59 -12.38
N ALA A 124 -5.52 0.45 -11.95
CA ALA A 124 -5.04 1.43 -11.00
C ALA A 124 -6.19 2.18 -10.28
N PRO A 125 -5.92 2.73 -9.09
CA PRO A 125 -6.82 3.70 -8.47
C PRO A 125 -6.91 5.00 -9.30
N PHE A 126 -7.97 5.78 -9.09
CA PHE A 126 -8.22 7.09 -9.70
C PHE A 126 -7.95 7.20 -11.21
N THR A 127 -8.27 6.15 -11.97
CA THR A 127 -8.18 6.18 -13.44
C THR A 127 -9.18 7.21 -13.97
N SER A 128 -8.70 8.19 -14.75
CA SER A 128 -9.54 9.28 -15.28
C SER A 128 -9.59 9.24 -16.80
N VAL A 129 -10.80 9.22 -17.35
CA VAL A 129 -11.05 9.15 -18.80
C VAL A 129 -12.01 10.25 -19.25
N ASP A 130 -12.05 10.51 -20.56
CA ASP A 130 -13.04 11.42 -21.14
C ASP A 130 -14.46 10.84 -20.99
N GLU A 131 -15.41 11.72 -20.65
CA GLU A 131 -16.79 11.33 -20.37
C GLU A 131 -17.44 10.58 -21.54
N ALA A 132 -17.28 11.07 -22.77
CA ALA A 132 -17.84 10.42 -23.95
C ALA A 132 -17.32 8.98 -24.13
N MET A 133 -16.04 8.73 -23.83
CA MET A 133 -15.47 7.39 -23.89
C MET A 133 -16.06 6.48 -22.82
N PHE A 134 -16.19 6.97 -21.59
CA PHE A 134 -16.82 6.20 -20.50
C PHE A 134 -18.27 5.86 -20.84
N LEU A 135 -19.05 6.85 -21.29
CA LEU A 135 -20.46 6.67 -21.67
C LEU A 135 -20.65 5.63 -22.76
N THR A 136 -19.76 5.59 -23.75
CA THR A 136 -19.80 4.58 -24.81
C THR A 136 -19.61 3.17 -24.25
N ARG A 137 -18.61 2.98 -23.38
CA ARG A 137 -18.32 1.67 -22.75
C ARG A 137 -19.40 1.24 -21.77
N TRP A 138 -19.99 2.18 -21.05
CA TRP A 138 -21.06 1.94 -20.08
C TRP A 138 -22.40 1.64 -20.77
N ALA A 139 -22.69 2.31 -21.89
CA ALA A 139 -23.89 2.06 -22.69
C ALA A 139 -23.95 0.62 -23.23
N ALA A 140 -22.81 0.04 -23.60
CA ALA A 140 -22.73 -1.36 -24.04
C ALA A 140 -23.10 -2.37 -22.94
N ALA A 141 -23.07 -1.96 -21.67
CA ALA A 141 -23.51 -2.72 -20.51
C ALA A 141 -24.90 -2.28 -20.02
N ASP A 142 -25.71 -1.70 -20.91
CA ASP A 142 -27.04 -1.16 -20.60
C ASP A 142 -27.04 -0.13 -19.47
N ARG A 143 -25.92 0.59 -19.32
CA ARG A 143 -25.69 1.55 -18.23
C ARG A 143 -25.96 0.97 -16.84
N TRP A 144 -25.66 -0.32 -16.67
CA TRP A 144 -25.79 -0.98 -15.38
C TRP A 144 -24.88 -0.33 -14.34
N ALA A 145 -25.45 -0.01 -13.18
CA ALA A 145 -24.74 0.50 -12.03
C ALA A 145 -25.41 0.03 -10.73
N MET A 146 -24.65 0.08 -9.65
CA MET A 146 -25.10 -0.29 -8.32
C MET A 146 -24.51 0.66 -7.28
N ALA A 147 -25.38 1.26 -6.49
CA ALA A 147 -25.01 2.06 -5.32
C ALA A 147 -25.31 1.26 -4.05
N LEU A 148 -24.43 1.35 -3.06
CA LEU A 148 -24.62 0.70 -1.77
C LEU A 148 -24.65 1.75 -0.68
N ARG A 149 -25.56 1.57 0.28
CA ARG A 149 -25.60 2.33 1.53
C ARG A 149 -25.69 1.36 2.71
N PRO A 150 -25.21 1.76 3.92
CA PRO A 150 -25.52 1.02 5.13
C PRO A 150 -27.03 0.83 5.25
N ALA A 151 -27.48 -0.40 5.49
CA ALA A 151 -28.89 -0.61 5.82
C ALA A 151 -29.20 0.11 7.15
N PRO A 152 -30.40 0.70 7.30
CA PRO A 152 -30.81 1.25 8.59
C PRO A 152 -30.76 0.14 9.64
N ASP A 153 -30.02 0.41 10.71
CA ASP A 153 -29.76 -0.55 11.79
C ASP A 153 -31.07 -0.84 12.56
N PRO A 154 -31.60 -2.08 12.59
CA PRO A 154 -32.80 -2.40 13.35
C PRO A 154 -32.56 -2.45 14.87
N THR A 155 -31.30 -2.41 15.33
CA THR A 155 -30.95 -2.71 16.72
C THR A 155 -29.76 -1.86 17.21
N SER A 156 -29.96 -0.56 17.37
CA SER A 156 -29.14 0.23 18.30
C SER A 156 -29.76 0.17 19.70
N GLY A 157 -29.64 -1.01 20.34
CA GLY A 157 -29.85 -1.11 21.79
C GLY A 157 -28.68 -0.49 22.53
N PRO A 158 -28.89 0.24 23.64
CA PRO A 158 -27.78 0.74 24.45
C PRO A 158 -26.95 -0.42 25.02
N PRO A 159 -25.64 -0.24 25.22
CA PRO A 159 -24.78 -1.29 25.75
C PRO A 159 -25.26 -1.69 27.16
N VAL A 160 -25.47 -3.00 27.34
CA VAL A 160 -25.74 -3.61 28.65
C VAL A 160 -24.49 -3.47 29.51
N ALA A 161 -24.62 -2.78 30.64
CA ALA A 161 -23.60 -2.69 31.67
C ALA A 161 -23.40 -4.05 32.36
N PRO A 162 -22.17 -4.47 32.71
CA PRO A 162 -21.96 -5.67 33.51
C PRO A 162 -22.43 -5.45 34.96
N ALA A 163 -22.92 -6.55 35.55
CA ALA A 163 -23.48 -6.63 36.89
C ALA A 163 -22.42 -6.52 38.00
N ASN A 164 -22.84 -5.90 39.12
CA ASN A 164 -22.08 -5.78 40.35
C ASN A 164 -21.83 -7.15 41.02
N TRP A 165 -20.58 -7.39 41.41
CA TRP A 165 -20.20 -8.28 42.51
C TRP A 165 -19.24 -7.52 43.43
N ALA A 166 -19.44 -7.60 44.74
CA ALA A 166 -18.44 -7.23 45.76
C ALA A 166 -18.16 -8.43 46.70
N PRO A 167 -16.89 -8.71 47.07
CA PRO A 167 -16.55 -9.56 48.22
C PRO A 167 -16.08 -8.73 49.45
N PRO A 168 -16.01 -9.32 50.65
CA PRO A 168 -15.68 -8.62 51.90
C PRO A 168 -14.15 -8.54 52.22
N ASP A 169 -13.83 -7.61 53.12
CA ASP A 169 -12.54 -7.13 53.72
C ASP A 169 -11.48 -8.16 54.23
N PRO A 170 -10.20 -7.78 54.57
CA PRO A 170 -9.64 -6.42 54.84
C PRO A 170 -8.31 -6.03 54.10
N MET A 171 -8.02 -4.71 54.07
CA MET A 171 -7.10 -3.92 53.20
C MET A 171 -5.84 -4.56 52.54
N PRO A 172 -5.93 -4.88 51.23
CA PRO A 172 -4.81 -5.20 50.30
C PRO A 172 -4.40 -4.01 49.39
N CYS A 173 -3.48 -4.22 48.44
CA CYS A 173 -3.06 -3.23 47.42
C CYS A 173 -4.17 -2.76 46.45
N ALA A 174 -5.26 -3.52 46.36
CA ALA A 174 -6.39 -3.27 45.47
C ALA A 174 -7.10 -1.90 45.67
N PRO A 175 -7.45 -1.46 46.89
CA PRO A 175 -8.06 -0.15 47.12
C PRO A 175 -7.34 1.05 46.47
N TRP A 176 -6.00 1.05 46.48
CA TRP A 176 -5.22 2.11 45.82
C TRP A 176 -5.39 2.11 44.30
N LEU A 177 -5.49 0.92 43.71
CA LEU A 177 -5.70 0.72 42.28
C LEU A 177 -7.14 1.10 41.89
N ASP A 178 -8.12 0.69 42.68
CA ASP A 178 -9.53 1.00 42.44
C ASP A 178 -9.78 2.51 42.47
N HIS A 179 -9.28 3.22 43.49
CA HIS A 179 -9.38 4.69 43.54
C HIS A 179 -8.68 5.37 42.37
N ALA A 180 -7.54 4.83 41.90
CA ALA A 180 -6.88 5.37 40.73
C ALA A 180 -7.70 5.13 39.45
N LEU A 181 -8.31 3.95 39.29
CA LEU A 181 -9.18 3.62 38.16
C LEU A 181 -10.46 4.46 38.16
N ASP A 182 -11.04 4.74 39.33
CA ASP A 182 -12.15 5.68 39.50
C ASP A 182 -11.76 7.08 39.04
N ALA A 183 -10.57 7.56 39.42
CA ALA A 183 -10.06 8.85 38.95
C ALA A 183 -9.83 8.85 37.42
N VAL A 184 -9.36 7.74 36.82
CA VAL A 184 -9.27 7.60 35.36
C VAL A 184 -10.65 7.64 34.70
N ALA A 185 -11.65 6.95 35.27
CA ALA A 185 -13.02 6.93 34.78
C ALA A 185 -13.66 8.33 34.85
N ALA A 186 -13.36 9.10 35.91
CA ALA A 186 -13.74 10.49 36.07
C ALA A 186 -12.91 11.48 35.23
N ARG A 187 -11.97 10.99 34.40
CA ARG A 187 -11.03 11.79 33.58
C ARG A 187 -10.08 12.69 34.39
N GLN A 188 -9.91 12.41 35.68
CA GLN A 188 -8.99 13.09 36.58
C GLN A 188 -7.60 12.43 36.52
N LEU A 189 -6.92 12.59 35.38
CA LEU A 189 -5.67 11.86 35.09
C LEU A 189 -4.51 12.23 36.03
N ASP A 190 -4.45 13.46 36.51
CA ASP A 190 -3.41 13.90 37.44
C ASP A 190 -3.60 13.29 38.84
N ASP A 191 -4.85 13.20 39.29
CA ASP A 191 -5.19 12.51 40.55
C ASP A 191 -4.92 11.02 40.46
N ALA A 192 -5.31 10.37 39.35
CA ALA A 192 -4.97 8.98 39.08
C ALA A 192 -3.45 8.77 39.10
N SER A 193 -2.68 9.67 38.48
CA SER A 193 -1.21 9.60 38.50
C SER A 193 -0.64 9.72 39.92
N ARG A 194 -1.18 10.62 40.74
CA ARG A 194 -0.75 10.80 42.13
C ARG A 194 -1.08 9.57 42.97
N LEU A 195 -2.28 9.01 42.83
CA LEU A 195 -2.73 7.80 43.51
C LEU A 195 -1.87 6.60 43.13
N LEU A 196 -1.59 6.38 41.85
CA LEU A 196 -0.73 5.28 41.39
C LEU A 196 0.73 5.45 41.82
N SER A 197 1.22 6.69 41.91
CA SER A 197 2.57 6.96 42.44
C SER A 197 2.66 6.67 43.95
N LEU A 198 1.58 6.92 44.70
CA LEU A 198 1.46 6.52 46.10
C LEU A 198 1.34 5.00 46.22
N ALA A 199 0.53 4.36 45.36
CA ALA A 199 0.38 2.92 45.29
C ALA A 199 1.74 2.24 45.05
N GLY A 200 2.55 2.72 44.11
CA GLY A 200 3.86 2.11 43.81
C GLY A 200 4.85 2.14 44.98
N ARG A 201 4.74 3.13 45.88
CA ARG A 201 5.54 3.19 47.11
C ARG A 201 5.07 2.22 48.19
N ASN A 202 3.76 2.02 48.29
CA ASN A 202 3.14 1.19 49.32
C ASN A 202 2.95 -0.28 48.88
N CYS A 203 2.96 -0.52 47.57
CA CYS A 203 2.73 -1.80 46.91
C CYS A 203 3.78 -2.05 45.81
N PRO A 204 5.09 -2.07 46.12
CA PRO A 204 6.14 -2.22 45.10
C PRO A 204 6.15 -3.59 44.41
N TRP A 205 5.41 -4.57 44.95
CA TRP A 205 5.31 -5.93 44.47
C TRP A 205 4.15 -6.13 43.49
N GLU A 206 3.27 -5.14 43.34
CA GLU A 206 2.06 -5.22 42.49
C GLU A 206 2.36 -4.70 41.08
N PRO A 207 2.56 -5.57 40.08
CA PRO A 207 2.96 -5.16 38.74
C PRO A 207 1.88 -4.32 38.05
N LEU A 208 0.60 -4.49 38.40
CA LEU A 208 -0.49 -3.73 37.78
C LEU A 208 -0.37 -2.23 38.02
N VAL A 209 0.26 -1.79 39.12
CA VAL A 209 0.51 -0.36 39.35
C VAL A 209 1.34 0.25 38.21
N LEU A 210 2.36 -0.47 37.72
CA LEU A 210 3.19 -0.04 36.59
C LEU A 210 2.37 0.06 35.30
N ARG A 211 1.52 -0.95 35.03
CA ARG A 211 0.64 -0.97 33.85
C ARG A 211 -0.33 0.21 33.86
N GLU A 212 -1.02 0.43 34.97
CA GLU A 212 -2.00 1.52 35.08
C GLU A 212 -1.33 2.89 35.05
N LEU A 213 -0.17 3.05 35.70
CA LEU A 213 0.56 4.32 35.65
C LEU A 213 1.04 4.62 34.23
N ALA A 214 1.54 3.61 33.50
CA ALA A 214 1.87 3.73 32.09
C ALA A 214 0.63 4.12 31.26
N GLY A 215 -0.53 3.53 31.55
CA GLY A 215 -1.81 3.84 30.90
C GLY A 215 -2.26 5.28 31.15
N VAL A 216 -2.11 5.78 32.37
CA VAL A 216 -2.37 7.19 32.73
C VAL A 216 -1.42 8.12 32.00
N ARG A 217 -0.10 7.83 31.99
CA ARG A 217 0.89 8.62 31.25
C ARG A 217 0.57 8.66 29.75
N PHE A 218 0.15 7.54 29.18
CA PHE A 218 -0.29 7.49 27.79
C PHE A 218 -1.52 8.38 27.53
N LYS A 219 -2.55 8.31 28.39
CA LYS A 219 -3.75 9.17 28.29
C LYS A 219 -3.47 10.66 28.49
N GLN A 220 -2.42 11.00 29.25
CA GLN A 220 -1.92 12.38 29.41
C GLN A 220 -1.11 12.87 28.21
N GLY A 221 -0.90 12.06 27.16
CA GLY A 221 0.00 12.39 26.05
C GLY A 221 1.49 12.29 26.40
N ARG A 222 1.83 11.83 27.61
CA ARG A 222 3.21 11.66 28.11
C ARG A 222 3.77 10.31 27.66
N HIS A 223 3.79 10.08 26.36
CA HIS A 223 4.15 8.78 25.76
C HIS A 223 5.58 8.35 26.07
N VAL A 224 6.52 9.29 26.12
CA VAL A 224 7.93 9.03 26.46
C VAL A 224 8.06 8.43 27.87
N GLU A 225 7.23 8.87 28.82
CA GLU A 225 7.22 8.35 30.19
C GLU A 225 6.44 7.05 30.35
N ALA A 226 5.47 6.80 29.48
CA ALA A 226 4.73 5.54 29.46
C ALA A 226 5.62 4.35 29.05
N ILE A 227 6.62 4.59 28.17
CA ILE A 227 7.52 3.55 27.64
C ILE A 227 8.29 2.79 28.74
N PRO A 228 9.07 3.44 29.63
CA PRO A 228 9.83 2.72 30.65
C PRO A 228 8.92 1.96 31.62
N LEU A 229 7.80 2.55 32.03
CA LEU A 229 6.82 1.92 32.93
C LEU A 229 6.19 0.66 32.30
N ALA A 230 5.77 0.74 31.04
CA ALA A 230 5.21 -0.40 30.32
C ALA A 230 6.27 -1.49 30.06
N ALA A 231 7.51 -1.10 29.75
CA ALA A 231 8.60 -2.04 29.54
C ALA A 231 8.98 -2.77 30.84
N GLU A 232 9.01 -2.06 31.97
CA GLU A 232 9.24 -2.65 33.29
C GLU A 232 8.12 -3.62 33.67
N TYR A 233 6.86 -3.22 33.51
CA TYR A 233 5.71 -4.10 33.70
C TYR A 233 5.82 -5.39 32.87
N LEU A 234 6.18 -5.29 31.59
CA LEU A 234 6.30 -6.43 30.69
C LEU A 234 7.50 -7.34 30.98
N SER A 235 8.51 -6.84 31.72
CA SER A 235 9.58 -7.70 32.24
C SER A 235 9.08 -8.63 33.36
N LEU A 236 8.04 -8.20 34.09
CA LEU A 236 7.39 -8.97 35.15
C LEU A 236 6.26 -9.86 34.60
N VAL A 237 5.50 -9.34 33.64
CA VAL A 237 4.31 -10.01 33.06
C VAL A 237 4.40 -10.07 31.53
N PRO A 238 5.31 -10.87 30.96
CA PRO A 238 5.60 -10.88 29.52
C PRO A 238 4.44 -11.41 28.66
N GLY A 239 3.43 -12.06 29.26
CA GLY A 239 2.26 -12.58 28.57
C GLY A 239 1.12 -11.57 28.37
N ASP A 240 1.16 -10.39 28.99
CA ASP A 240 0.04 -9.45 28.91
C ASP A 240 -0.01 -8.73 27.56
N ARG A 241 -1.04 -9.05 26.77
CA ARG A 241 -1.27 -8.45 25.45
C ARG A 241 -1.58 -6.95 25.55
N HIS A 242 -2.25 -6.50 26.61
CA HIS A 242 -2.59 -5.08 26.78
C HIS A 242 -1.35 -4.25 27.11
N GLY A 243 -0.45 -4.77 27.97
CA GLY A 243 0.87 -4.20 28.19
C GLY A 243 1.67 -4.03 26.90
N TRP A 244 1.75 -5.07 26.06
CA TRP A 244 2.45 -4.97 24.77
C TRP A 244 1.81 -3.96 23.83
N GLN A 245 0.47 -3.89 23.79
CA GLN A 245 -0.26 -2.88 23.02
C GLN A 245 0.07 -1.46 23.49
N LEU A 246 0.12 -1.23 24.80
CA LEU A 246 0.43 0.06 25.41
C LEU A 246 1.88 0.49 25.11
N LEU A 247 2.85 -0.41 25.31
CA LEU A 247 4.25 -0.14 25.00
C LEU A 247 4.43 0.18 23.51
N ALA A 248 3.85 -0.63 22.62
CA ALA A 248 3.97 -0.45 21.19
C ALA A 248 3.33 0.87 20.72
N SER A 249 2.12 1.18 21.19
CA SER A 249 1.43 2.43 20.84
C SER A 249 2.21 3.65 21.33
N SER A 250 2.79 3.58 22.53
CA SER A 250 3.63 4.66 23.07
C SER A 250 4.88 4.88 22.21
N ARG A 251 5.58 3.81 21.82
CA ARG A 251 6.76 3.88 20.94
C ARG A 251 6.43 4.44 19.55
N TYR A 252 5.31 4.03 18.98
CA TYR A 252 4.86 4.52 17.67
C TYR A 252 4.61 6.04 17.71
N LEU A 253 3.89 6.52 18.73
CA LEU A 253 3.59 7.95 18.89
C LEU A 253 4.83 8.81 19.18
N THR A 254 5.93 8.21 19.65
CA THR A 254 7.22 8.88 19.82
C THR A 254 8.17 8.72 18.63
N GLY A 255 7.72 8.11 17.53
CA GLY A 255 8.52 7.92 16.30
C GLY A 255 9.41 6.68 16.28
N ASP A 256 9.40 5.83 17.32
CA ASP A 256 10.09 4.53 17.32
C ASP A 256 9.20 3.46 16.65
N GLU A 257 9.01 3.60 15.34
CA GLU A 257 8.20 2.68 14.54
C GLU A 257 8.69 1.23 14.58
N ASN A 258 10.01 1.03 14.63
CA ASN A 258 10.61 -0.31 14.65
C ASN A 258 10.38 -0.98 16.00
N GLY A 259 10.67 -0.26 17.10
CA GLY A 259 10.42 -0.77 18.45
C GLY A 259 8.94 -0.95 18.76
N ALA A 260 8.06 -0.20 18.09
CA ALA A 260 6.62 -0.41 18.14
C ALA A 260 6.21 -1.73 17.48
N LEU A 261 6.70 -2.04 16.27
CA LEU A 261 6.45 -3.35 15.63
C LEU A 261 7.02 -4.50 16.47
N ASP A 262 8.25 -4.36 16.98
CA ASP A 262 8.88 -5.39 17.82
C ASP A 262 8.03 -5.67 19.08
N ALA A 263 7.39 -4.65 19.66
CA ALA A 263 6.47 -4.78 20.80
C ALA A 263 5.11 -5.39 20.41
N TRP A 264 4.42 -4.89 19.38
CA TRP A 264 3.15 -5.46 18.92
C TRP A 264 3.28 -6.91 18.46
N ASN A 265 4.41 -7.27 17.85
CA ASN A 265 4.67 -8.63 17.35
C ASN A 265 4.70 -9.66 18.47
N ARG A 266 4.98 -9.26 19.73
CA ARG A 266 4.84 -10.13 20.91
C ARG A 266 3.40 -10.57 21.16
N ALA A 267 2.42 -9.80 20.69
CA ALA A 267 1.00 -10.14 20.72
C ALA A 267 0.48 -10.72 19.38
N GLY A 268 1.37 -11.04 18.43
CA GLY A 268 0.99 -11.56 17.11
C GLY A 268 0.30 -10.52 16.20
N ARG A 269 0.57 -9.23 16.44
CA ARG A 269 -0.05 -8.07 15.76
C ARG A 269 1.04 -7.07 15.34
N PRO A 270 0.73 -6.03 14.55
CA PRO A 270 -0.51 -5.85 13.81
C PRO A 270 -0.56 -6.74 12.57
N THR A 271 -1.76 -7.11 12.14
CA THR A 271 -1.98 -7.76 10.84
C THR A 271 -2.22 -6.72 9.75
N ILE A 272 -1.75 -6.98 8.54
CA ILE A 272 -1.90 -6.07 7.39
C ILE A 272 -3.36 -6.10 6.94
N ASP A 273 -4.07 -4.98 7.06
CA ASP A 273 -5.42 -4.84 6.53
C ASP A 273 -5.36 -4.42 5.07
N LEU A 274 -4.60 -3.38 4.72
CA LEU A 274 -4.54 -2.83 3.36
C LEU A 274 -3.13 -2.38 2.98
N VAL A 275 -2.81 -2.46 1.69
CA VAL A 275 -1.64 -1.81 1.10
C VAL A 275 -2.14 -0.72 0.14
N ARG A 276 -1.92 0.55 0.49
CA ARG A 276 -2.22 1.71 -0.34
C ARG A 276 -0.96 2.12 -1.10
N ILE A 277 -1.08 2.30 -2.41
CA ILE A 277 0.04 2.73 -3.27
C ILE A 277 -0.39 3.99 -4.00
N ASP A 278 0.34 5.07 -3.75
CA ASP A 278 0.11 6.40 -4.29
C ASP A 278 1.25 6.78 -5.25
N GLY A 279 0.93 7.56 -6.28
CA GLY A 279 1.91 8.11 -7.23
C GLY A 279 2.18 7.25 -8.47
N THR A 280 1.46 6.13 -8.66
CA THR A 280 1.55 5.32 -9.88
C THR A 280 0.93 6.04 -11.08
N ARG A 281 1.58 5.97 -12.24
CA ARG A 281 1.10 6.55 -13.50
C ARG A 281 1.17 5.54 -14.64
N GLU A 282 2.38 5.15 -15.03
CA GLU A 282 2.65 4.22 -16.13
C GLU A 282 2.83 2.79 -15.61
N VAL A 283 3.45 2.63 -14.44
CA VAL A 283 3.65 1.32 -13.84
C VAL A 283 2.33 0.82 -13.26
N ARG A 284 1.90 -0.37 -13.68
CA ARG A 284 0.64 -0.96 -13.19
C ARG A 284 0.71 -1.21 -11.69
N PHE A 285 -0.36 -0.88 -10.96
CA PHE A 285 -0.46 -1.04 -9.50
C PHE A 285 -0.03 -2.44 -9.05
N GLN A 286 -0.53 -3.48 -9.73
CA GLN A 286 -0.24 -4.88 -9.40
C GLN A 286 1.25 -5.23 -9.44
N ARG A 287 2.04 -4.54 -10.28
CA ARG A 287 3.49 -4.78 -10.40
C ARG A 287 4.23 -4.25 -9.18
N ILE A 288 3.84 -3.09 -8.69
CA ILE A 288 4.39 -2.52 -7.44
C ILE A 288 3.91 -3.34 -6.24
N ALA A 289 2.61 -3.67 -6.18
CA ALA A 289 2.04 -4.53 -5.14
C ALA A 289 2.76 -5.89 -5.05
N ALA A 290 3.04 -6.53 -6.19
CA ALA A 290 3.81 -7.77 -6.23
C ALA A 290 5.25 -7.61 -5.71
N ALA A 291 5.92 -6.50 -6.05
CA ALA A 291 7.26 -6.20 -5.54
C ALA A 291 7.26 -6.03 -4.01
N ILE A 292 6.26 -5.33 -3.45
CA ILE A 292 6.10 -5.14 -1.99
C ILE A 292 6.02 -6.49 -1.27
N SER A 293 5.22 -7.44 -1.80
CA SER A 293 5.02 -8.78 -1.23
C SER A 293 4.57 -8.77 0.24
N LEU A 294 3.60 -7.91 0.56
CA LEU A 294 2.95 -7.86 1.87
C LEU A 294 1.49 -8.32 1.70
N PRO A 295 1.20 -9.62 1.89
CA PRO A 295 -0.16 -10.13 1.75
C PRO A 295 -1.05 -9.61 2.89
N HIS A 296 -2.32 -9.41 2.59
CA HIS A 296 -3.32 -9.07 3.59
C HIS A 296 -3.47 -10.20 4.63
N GLY A 297 -3.88 -9.84 5.85
CA GLY A 297 -4.02 -10.77 6.98
C GLY A 297 -2.70 -11.21 7.63
N ALA A 298 -1.55 -11.07 6.96
CA ALA A 298 -0.27 -11.43 7.53
C ALA A 298 0.19 -10.43 8.60
N VAL A 299 0.91 -10.91 9.62
CA VAL A 299 1.52 -10.04 10.65
C VAL A 299 2.61 -9.15 10.01
N LEU A 300 2.52 -7.83 10.18
CA LEU A 300 3.59 -6.92 9.78
C LEU A 300 4.70 -6.98 10.82
N THR A 301 5.90 -7.37 10.38
CA THR A 301 7.11 -7.37 11.22
C THR A 301 8.09 -6.31 10.74
N ARG A 302 9.01 -5.90 11.62
CA ARG A 302 10.12 -5.01 11.25
C ARG A 302 10.91 -5.54 10.05
N SER A 303 11.19 -6.84 10.02
CA SER A 303 11.93 -7.49 8.91
C SER A 303 11.15 -7.48 7.60
N ARG A 304 9.83 -7.72 7.64
CA ARG A 304 8.95 -7.64 6.47
C ARG A 304 8.84 -6.23 5.93
N LEU A 305 8.67 -5.23 6.80
CA LEU A 305 8.63 -3.82 6.40
C LEU A 305 9.97 -3.38 5.77
N ALA A 306 11.10 -3.75 6.37
CA ALA A 306 12.42 -3.44 5.82
C ALA A 306 12.65 -4.11 4.46
N LEU A 307 12.22 -5.37 4.29
CA LEU A 307 12.31 -6.06 3.01
C LEU A 307 11.41 -5.43 1.95
N ALA A 308 10.18 -5.06 2.29
CA ALA A 308 9.27 -4.35 1.40
C ALA A 308 9.86 -3.02 0.92
N ARG A 309 10.43 -2.22 1.84
CA ARG A 309 11.16 -0.97 1.50
C ARG A 309 12.24 -1.21 0.44
N ARG A 310 13.05 -2.27 0.62
CA ARG A 310 14.10 -2.63 -0.35
C ARG A 310 13.55 -3.06 -1.70
N ARG A 311 12.55 -3.95 -1.72
CA ARG A 311 12.00 -4.49 -2.97
C ARG A 311 11.32 -3.42 -3.82
N VAL A 312 10.57 -2.49 -3.21
CA VAL A 312 9.98 -1.37 -3.95
C VAL A 312 11.06 -0.46 -4.51
N SER A 313 12.08 -0.13 -3.71
CA SER A 313 13.18 0.72 -4.18
C SER A 313 14.00 0.10 -5.31
N ASP A 314 13.92 -1.22 -5.49
CA ASP A 314 14.65 -1.95 -6.53
C ASP A 314 13.84 -2.07 -7.84
N VAL A 315 12.59 -1.59 -7.89
CA VAL A 315 11.80 -1.54 -9.13
C VAL A 315 12.47 -0.54 -10.10
N PRO A 316 13.00 -0.98 -11.25
CA PRO A 316 13.88 -0.15 -12.09
C PRO A 316 13.26 1.16 -12.58
N ALA A 317 11.97 1.15 -12.93
CA ALA A 317 11.26 2.33 -13.39
C ALA A 317 10.96 3.36 -12.29
N LEU A 318 11.22 3.05 -11.01
CA LEU A 318 11.02 4.01 -9.93
C LEU A 318 12.27 4.89 -9.75
N ARG A 319 12.04 6.19 -9.57
CA ARG A 319 13.07 7.16 -9.19
C ARG A 319 13.20 7.23 -7.67
N TRP A 320 12.08 7.13 -6.97
CA TRP A 320 12.01 7.17 -5.51
C TRP A 320 10.81 6.37 -5.00
N SER A 321 10.93 5.86 -3.77
CA SER A 321 9.84 5.19 -3.07
C SER A 321 9.97 5.37 -1.57
N ALA A 322 8.84 5.51 -0.87
CA ALA A 322 8.73 5.34 0.57
C ALA A 322 7.67 4.30 0.91
N VAL A 323 7.91 3.56 1.98
CA VAL A 323 6.98 2.59 2.55
C VAL A 323 6.91 2.85 4.05
N ASP A 324 5.73 3.21 4.53
CA ASP A 324 5.43 3.39 5.95
C ASP A 324 4.19 2.57 6.33
N TYR A 325 3.83 2.58 7.61
CA TYR A 325 2.61 1.95 8.08
C TYR A 325 1.87 2.85 9.05
N GLN A 326 0.55 2.73 9.01
CA GLN A 326 -0.35 3.40 9.92
C GLN A 326 -1.19 2.37 10.69
N PRO A 327 -1.05 2.31 12.03
CA PRO A 327 -1.96 1.57 12.88
C PRO A 327 -3.39 2.09 12.74
N VAL A 328 -4.33 1.16 12.65
CA VAL A 328 -5.76 1.43 12.64
C VAL A 328 -6.45 0.60 13.73
N ALA A 329 -7.67 1.00 14.09
CA ALA A 329 -8.42 0.31 15.14
C ALA A 329 -8.61 -1.19 14.82
N GLY A 330 -8.55 -2.04 15.86
CA GLY A 330 -8.73 -3.49 15.71
C GLY A 330 -7.44 -4.31 15.60
N GLY A 331 -6.28 -3.73 15.91
CA GLY A 331 -4.99 -4.46 15.89
C GLY A 331 -4.49 -4.74 14.47
N VAL A 332 -4.89 -3.89 13.52
CA VAL A 332 -4.53 -3.96 12.12
C VAL A 332 -3.71 -2.73 11.71
N VAL A 333 -3.03 -2.83 10.58
CA VAL A 333 -2.28 -1.72 9.96
C VAL A 333 -2.63 -1.57 8.50
N GLU A 334 -2.62 -0.32 8.04
CA GLU A 334 -2.57 0.01 6.62
C GLU A 334 -1.12 0.35 6.26
N VAL A 335 -0.56 -0.31 5.26
CA VAL A 335 0.77 -0.01 4.73
C VAL A 335 0.61 1.03 3.63
N ARG A 336 1.28 2.17 3.75
CA ARG A 336 1.23 3.24 2.75
C ARG A 336 2.53 3.23 1.96
N VAL A 337 2.39 3.29 0.64
CA VAL A 337 3.51 3.29 -0.28
C VAL A 337 3.39 4.49 -1.19
N ALA A 338 4.37 5.39 -1.14
CA ALA A 338 4.46 6.51 -2.06
C ALA A 338 5.56 6.21 -3.08
N VAL A 339 5.25 6.32 -4.37
CA VAL A 339 6.23 6.12 -5.44
C VAL A 339 6.34 7.35 -6.33
N VAL A 340 7.54 7.58 -6.85
CA VAL A 340 7.79 8.54 -7.92
C VAL A 340 8.42 7.78 -9.07
N GLU A 341 7.67 7.66 -10.17
CA GLU A 341 8.13 7.01 -11.38
C GLU A 341 9.18 7.88 -12.10
N ARG A 342 10.13 7.22 -12.77
CA ARG A 342 10.99 7.86 -13.77
C ARG A 342 10.11 8.31 -14.94
N PRO A 343 10.45 9.42 -15.61
CA PRO A 343 9.75 9.78 -16.82
C PRO A 343 9.93 8.67 -17.86
N GLY A 344 8.87 8.36 -18.62
CA GLY A 344 8.93 7.33 -19.66
C GLY A 344 10.06 7.60 -20.66
N MET A 345 10.32 8.87 -20.97
CA MET A 345 11.52 9.34 -21.64
C MET A 345 11.87 10.73 -21.08
N GLU A 346 13.14 11.05 -20.93
CA GLU A 346 13.53 12.41 -20.53
C GLU A 346 13.04 13.45 -21.55
N PRO A 347 12.62 14.66 -21.11
CA PRO A 347 12.25 15.72 -22.02
C PRO A 347 13.38 16.01 -23.03
N ALA A 348 13.03 16.27 -24.29
CA ALA A 348 14.01 16.35 -25.38
C ALA A 348 15.19 17.30 -25.11
N TRP A 349 14.94 18.45 -24.46
CA TRP A 349 15.98 19.42 -24.12
C TRP A 349 16.94 18.91 -23.03
N LEU A 350 16.43 18.20 -22.01
CA LEU A 350 17.23 17.57 -20.96
C LEU A 350 18.05 16.41 -21.51
N LEU A 351 17.44 15.60 -22.39
CA LEU A 351 18.13 14.53 -23.09
C LEU A 351 19.28 15.08 -23.93
N ALA A 352 19.04 16.14 -24.72
CA ALA A 352 20.08 16.80 -25.52
C ALA A 352 21.19 17.40 -24.65
N ALA A 353 20.86 18.12 -23.58
CA ALA A 353 21.84 18.71 -22.67
C ALA A 353 22.70 17.65 -21.98
N SER A 354 22.09 16.59 -21.44
CA SER A 354 22.82 15.52 -20.74
C SER A 354 23.70 14.69 -21.70
N ASN A 355 23.25 14.49 -22.94
CA ASN A 355 24.06 13.83 -23.96
C ASN A 355 25.16 14.72 -24.53
N ALA A 356 24.97 16.04 -24.62
CA ALA A 356 26.04 16.96 -24.99
C ALA A 356 27.18 16.94 -23.97
N VAL A 357 26.87 16.94 -22.67
CA VAL A 357 27.86 16.82 -21.60
C VAL A 357 28.60 15.48 -21.67
N ARG A 358 27.88 14.35 -21.80
CA ARG A 358 28.49 13.02 -21.94
C ARG A 358 29.32 12.87 -23.23
N ALA A 359 28.87 13.47 -24.32
CA ALA A 359 29.60 13.47 -25.59
C ALA A 359 30.96 14.18 -25.44
N LEU A 360 30.98 15.33 -24.77
CA LEU A 360 32.21 16.11 -24.56
C LEU A 360 33.14 15.49 -23.51
N ALA A 361 32.60 14.95 -22.42
CA ALA A 361 33.40 14.45 -21.30
C ALA A 361 33.82 12.97 -21.45
N GLN A 362 33.01 12.15 -22.13
CA GLN A 362 33.13 10.69 -22.15
C GLN A 362 33.12 10.09 -23.56
N ASN A 363 32.86 10.90 -24.60
CA ASN A 363 32.57 10.44 -25.97
C ASN A 363 31.45 9.39 -25.99
N GLU A 364 30.37 9.65 -25.25
CA GLU A 364 29.25 8.75 -25.09
C GLU A 364 27.90 9.47 -25.21
N VAL A 365 26.91 8.80 -25.77
CA VAL A 365 25.50 9.17 -25.69
C VAL A 365 24.71 8.01 -25.12
N GLY A 366 23.65 8.33 -24.40
CA GLY A 366 22.74 7.37 -23.81
C GLY A 366 21.27 7.77 -23.96
N LEU A 367 20.42 6.77 -23.93
CA LEU A 367 18.98 6.90 -23.88
C LEU A 367 18.46 5.96 -22.80
N GLU A 368 17.61 6.47 -21.91
CA GLU A 368 16.87 5.68 -20.95
C GLU A 368 15.37 5.83 -21.22
N VAL A 369 14.65 4.71 -21.23
CA VAL A 369 13.19 4.67 -21.39
C VAL A 369 12.59 3.83 -20.26
N ALA A 370 11.75 4.46 -19.43
CA ALA A 370 11.15 3.81 -18.26
C ALA A 370 9.76 3.25 -18.57
N SER A 371 9.56 2.00 -18.20
CA SER A 371 8.29 1.25 -18.20
C SER A 371 7.41 1.38 -19.47
N PRO A 372 7.93 1.30 -20.71
CA PRO A 372 7.12 1.39 -21.92
C PRO A 372 6.01 0.31 -22.02
N LEU A 373 6.15 -0.82 -21.32
CA LEU A 373 5.18 -1.92 -21.24
C LEU A 373 4.29 -1.84 -19.98
N GLY A 374 4.52 -0.86 -19.12
CA GLY A 374 3.82 -0.69 -17.83
C GLY A 374 4.21 -1.74 -16.78
N THR A 375 5.34 -2.45 -16.94
CA THR A 375 5.75 -3.52 -16.02
C THR A 375 6.73 -3.08 -14.94
N GLY A 376 7.18 -1.83 -14.99
CA GLY A 376 8.20 -1.28 -14.09
C GLY A 376 9.63 -1.50 -14.59
N GLU A 377 9.80 -1.86 -15.86
CA GLU A 377 11.08 -2.12 -16.50
C GLU A 377 11.85 -0.83 -16.87
N LEU A 378 13.16 -0.95 -17.09
CA LEU A 378 14.00 0.16 -17.55
C LEU A 378 14.86 -0.29 -18.72
N TRP A 379 14.72 0.41 -19.84
CA TRP A 379 15.52 0.20 -21.03
C TRP A 379 16.64 1.24 -21.08
N LYS A 380 17.87 0.80 -21.33
CA LYS A 380 19.03 1.67 -21.48
C LYS A 380 19.73 1.32 -22.79
N ALA A 381 20.00 2.32 -23.61
CA ALA A 381 20.88 2.20 -24.76
C ALA A 381 22.03 3.18 -24.60
N ALA A 382 23.26 2.73 -24.88
CA ALA A 382 24.44 3.57 -24.80
C ALA A 382 25.36 3.32 -26.00
N TRP A 383 25.97 4.38 -26.50
CA TRP A 383 26.98 4.30 -27.55
C TRP A 383 28.15 5.21 -27.22
N ARG A 384 29.32 4.59 -27.08
CA ARG A 384 30.60 5.25 -26.81
C ARG A 384 31.50 5.17 -28.04
N TRP A 385 31.94 6.31 -28.55
CA TRP A 385 32.83 6.44 -29.70
C TRP A 385 34.22 6.91 -29.26
N GLN A 386 35.11 5.97 -28.94
CA GLN A 386 36.52 6.27 -28.72
C GLN A 386 37.36 5.63 -29.82
N SER A 387 38.45 6.30 -30.20
CA SER A 387 39.35 5.86 -31.29
C SER A 387 39.94 4.47 -31.04
N ALA A 388 40.30 4.15 -29.80
CA ALA A 388 40.87 2.87 -29.41
C ALA A 388 39.83 1.79 -29.05
N ARG A 389 38.66 2.19 -28.51
CA ARG A 389 37.62 1.26 -28.03
C ARG A 389 36.22 1.85 -28.14
N SER A 390 35.48 1.45 -29.17
CA SER A 390 34.04 1.79 -29.27
C SER A 390 33.18 0.72 -28.61
N ARG A 391 32.07 1.11 -27.98
CA ARG A 391 31.08 0.18 -27.39
C ARG A 391 29.67 0.66 -27.73
N ALA A 392 28.83 -0.22 -28.21
CA ALA A 392 27.39 -0.03 -28.26
C ALA A 392 26.73 -1.09 -27.38
N SER A 393 25.82 -0.70 -26.49
CA SER A 393 25.12 -1.61 -25.58
C SER A 393 23.65 -1.28 -25.44
N VAL A 394 22.85 -2.31 -25.23
CA VAL A 394 21.45 -2.24 -24.85
C VAL A 394 21.26 -3.10 -23.61
N GLN A 395 20.63 -2.53 -22.58
CA GLN A 395 20.31 -3.19 -21.32
C GLN A 395 18.81 -3.06 -21.05
N LEU A 396 18.21 -4.14 -20.56
CA LEU A 396 16.84 -4.22 -20.07
C LEU A 396 16.86 -4.74 -18.63
N ASP A 397 16.40 -3.91 -17.70
CA ASP A 397 16.18 -4.27 -16.30
C ASP A 397 14.68 -4.49 -16.09
N LEU A 398 14.24 -5.70 -15.76
CA LEU A 398 12.82 -6.07 -15.75
C LEU A 398 12.41 -6.70 -14.40
N PRO A 399 11.39 -6.15 -13.71
CA PRO A 399 10.83 -6.79 -12.51
C PRO A 399 10.31 -8.18 -12.82
N ALA A 400 10.73 -9.17 -12.04
CA ALA A 400 10.32 -10.55 -12.20
C ALA A 400 10.11 -11.23 -10.84
N ASN A 401 9.34 -12.32 -10.84
CA ASN A 401 9.17 -13.18 -9.67
C ASN A 401 9.55 -14.61 -10.04
N LEU A 402 10.77 -15.01 -9.70
CA LEU A 402 11.34 -16.35 -9.95
C LEU A 402 11.33 -17.17 -8.66
N GLY A 403 10.18 -17.21 -7.97
CA GLY A 403 10.01 -17.76 -6.63
C GLY A 403 10.13 -16.71 -5.52
N PHE A 404 10.89 -15.64 -5.77
CA PHE A 404 10.87 -14.41 -4.98
C PHE A 404 10.98 -13.19 -5.91
N PRO A 405 10.41 -12.03 -5.51
CA PRO A 405 10.51 -10.79 -6.29
C PRO A 405 11.96 -10.31 -6.44
N GLY A 406 12.34 -9.94 -7.66
CA GLY A 406 13.66 -9.41 -8.01
C GLY A 406 13.64 -8.73 -9.38
N VAL A 407 14.84 -8.52 -9.93
CA VAL A 407 15.07 -7.87 -11.22
C VAL A 407 15.90 -8.78 -12.11
N VAL A 408 15.38 -9.07 -13.30
CA VAL A 408 16.15 -9.71 -14.37
C VAL A 408 16.90 -8.63 -15.14
N HIS A 409 18.18 -8.86 -15.39
CA HIS A 409 19.06 -7.98 -16.14
C HIS A 409 19.44 -8.67 -17.44
N VAL A 410 19.11 -8.07 -18.57
CA VAL A 410 19.52 -8.54 -19.90
C VAL A 410 20.40 -7.47 -20.52
N GLU A 411 21.62 -7.82 -20.90
CA GLU A 411 22.52 -6.89 -21.61
C GLU A 411 23.01 -7.54 -22.90
N GLY A 412 22.98 -6.77 -23.98
CA GLY A 412 23.68 -7.07 -25.23
C GLY A 412 24.62 -5.92 -25.57
N ALA A 413 25.87 -6.24 -25.90
CA ALA A 413 26.87 -5.25 -26.26
C ALA A 413 27.77 -5.69 -27.41
N ARG A 414 28.24 -4.72 -28.17
CA ARG A 414 29.26 -4.87 -29.21
C ARG A 414 30.39 -3.90 -28.92
N GLU A 415 31.60 -4.42 -28.75
CA GLU A 415 32.81 -3.63 -28.63
C GLU A 415 33.69 -3.80 -29.85
N GLN A 416 34.36 -2.73 -30.26
CA GLN A 416 35.42 -2.78 -31.27
C GLN A 416 36.68 -2.16 -30.70
N PHE A 417 37.76 -2.91 -30.75
CA PHE A 417 39.10 -2.51 -30.35
C PHE A 417 39.91 -2.20 -31.59
N ARG A 418 40.66 -1.10 -31.58
CA ARG A 418 41.65 -0.79 -32.61
C ARG A 418 43.03 -0.78 -31.98
N PHE A 419 43.90 -1.64 -32.50
CA PHE A 419 45.28 -1.77 -32.07
C PHE A 419 46.18 -1.15 -33.13
N ALA A 420 47.13 -0.31 -32.71
CA ALA A 420 48.24 0.14 -33.55
C ALA A 420 49.47 -0.72 -33.17
N PRO A 421 49.82 -1.74 -33.96
CA PRO A 421 50.87 -2.68 -33.57
C PRO A 421 52.29 -2.08 -33.63
N ASP A 422 52.48 -0.99 -34.38
CA ASP A 422 53.78 -0.34 -34.59
C ASP A 422 53.58 1.14 -35.00
N PRO A 423 54.34 2.11 -34.44
CA PRO A 423 54.38 3.49 -34.95
C PRO A 423 54.88 3.63 -36.40
N SER A 424 55.46 2.59 -37.02
CA SER A 424 56.06 2.63 -38.37
C SER A 424 55.09 2.50 -39.56
N GLY A 425 53.78 2.40 -39.34
CA GLY A 425 52.77 2.53 -40.42
C GLY A 425 52.05 1.24 -40.84
N ALA A 426 52.05 0.19 -40.01
CA ALA A 426 51.17 -0.97 -40.23
C ALA A 426 49.69 -0.59 -40.07
N ALA A 427 48.81 -1.17 -40.91
CA ALA A 427 47.37 -0.95 -40.85
C ALA A 427 46.82 -1.32 -39.46
N ALA A 428 46.01 -0.44 -38.86
CA ALA A 428 45.41 -0.66 -37.56
C ALA A 428 44.58 -1.96 -37.56
N ALA A 429 44.94 -2.90 -36.69
CA ALA A 429 44.18 -4.14 -36.52
C ALA A 429 42.90 -3.83 -35.72
N ALA A 430 41.75 -4.26 -36.23
CA ALA A 430 40.47 -4.07 -35.56
C ALA A 430 39.88 -5.43 -35.12
N GLU A 431 39.56 -5.55 -33.84
CA GLU A 431 38.88 -6.73 -33.28
C GLU A 431 37.49 -6.34 -32.79
N ALA A 432 36.45 -7.07 -33.19
CA ALA A 432 35.09 -6.85 -32.72
C ALA A 432 34.66 -7.99 -31.79
N ARG A 433 34.25 -7.64 -30.56
CA ARG A 433 33.68 -8.58 -29.58
C ARG A 433 32.21 -8.32 -29.39
N ARG A 434 31.42 -9.39 -29.32
CA ARG A 434 30.01 -9.32 -28.93
C ARG A 434 29.88 -9.97 -27.56
N PHE A 435 29.09 -9.38 -26.71
CA PHE A 435 28.82 -9.86 -25.37
C PHE A 435 27.32 -9.85 -25.15
N ALA A 436 26.79 -10.92 -24.59
CA ALA A 436 25.44 -10.97 -24.08
C ALA A 436 25.50 -11.51 -22.65
N SER A 437 24.67 -10.97 -21.76
CA SER A 437 24.53 -11.49 -20.41
C SER A 437 23.09 -11.52 -19.95
N LEU A 438 22.80 -12.51 -19.13
CA LEU A 438 21.56 -12.64 -18.40
C LEU A 438 21.88 -12.74 -16.93
N GLY A 439 21.27 -11.88 -16.12
CA GLY A 439 21.42 -11.89 -14.68
C GLY A 439 20.09 -11.75 -13.96
N PHE A 440 20.11 -12.05 -12.67
CA PHE A 440 19.00 -11.87 -11.76
C PHE A 440 19.52 -11.36 -10.42
N SER A 441 18.89 -10.33 -9.87
CA SER A 441 19.18 -9.82 -8.54
C SER A 441 17.90 -9.72 -7.71
N ALA A 442 18.00 -9.97 -6.41
CA ALA A 442 16.86 -9.88 -5.52
C ALA A 442 17.25 -9.65 -4.06
N TRP A 443 16.29 -9.13 -3.29
CA TRP A 443 16.40 -9.00 -1.85
C TRP A 443 15.77 -10.22 -1.15
N ALA A 444 16.59 -10.95 -0.39
CA ALA A 444 16.17 -12.04 0.47
C ALA A 444 15.79 -11.54 1.88
N ALA A 445 16.43 -10.48 2.35
CA ALA A 445 16.12 -9.76 3.59
C ALA A 445 16.37 -8.26 3.42
N GLY A 446 15.92 -7.41 4.35
CA GLY A 446 16.13 -5.95 4.27
C GLY A 446 17.60 -5.49 4.23
N PHE A 447 18.54 -6.40 4.50
CA PHE A 447 20.00 -6.19 4.52
C PHE A 447 20.77 -7.13 3.56
N LEU A 448 20.10 -8.09 2.91
CA LEU A 448 20.75 -9.09 2.07
C LEU A 448 20.18 -9.05 0.65
N ARG A 449 21.02 -8.62 -0.29
CA ARG A 449 20.78 -8.68 -1.73
C ARG A 449 21.69 -9.74 -2.35
N SER A 450 21.12 -10.61 -3.17
CA SER A 450 21.84 -11.62 -3.92
C SER A 450 21.73 -11.32 -5.42
N SER A 451 22.78 -11.63 -6.18
CA SER A 451 22.78 -11.49 -7.63
C SER A 451 23.57 -12.63 -8.28
N ALA A 452 23.09 -13.12 -9.41
CA ALA A 452 23.80 -14.07 -10.28
C ALA A 452 23.73 -13.57 -11.73
N ALA A 453 24.78 -13.81 -12.51
CA ALA A 453 24.81 -13.46 -13.93
C ALA A 453 25.61 -14.50 -14.73
N GLN A 454 25.20 -14.73 -15.97
CA GLN A 454 25.84 -15.63 -16.92
C GLN A 454 26.06 -14.90 -18.24
N ALA A 455 27.26 -15.03 -18.80
CA ALA A 455 27.55 -14.63 -20.16
C ALA A 455 27.00 -15.68 -21.14
N LEU A 456 26.38 -15.23 -22.23
CA LEU A 456 25.73 -16.06 -23.25
C LEU A 456 26.62 -16.27 -24.48
#